data_AF-A0A431IQD1-F1
#
_entry.id   AF-A0A431IQD1-F1
#
_cell.length_a   1.000
_cell.length_b   1.000
_cell.length_c   1.000
_cell.angle_alpha   90.00
_cell.angle_beta   90.00
_cell.angle_gamma   90.00
#
_symmetry.space_group_name_H-M   'P 1'
#
loop_
_entity.id
_entity.type
_entity.pdbx_description
1 polymer ?
#
loop_
_entity_poly.entity_id
_entity_poly.type
_entity_poly.pdbx_seq_one_letter_code
_entity_poly.pdbx_strand_id
1 'polypeptide(L)'
;MTSGRKQIDVPAIRQDLDLARSAPPTDRTAATIRAVEAQLESAGRLDRTIADTVDQLRLLDARLDETVTRTVELAATQADSSDLGGIGPEVESIVSELESLRQAVEETGGPTPAPGTTP
;
A
#
# COMPACT_ATOMS: atom_id res chain seq x y z
N MET A 1 5.68 -10.17 4.79
CA MET A 1 4.82 -10.32 3.59
C MET A 1 3.38 -10.41 4.06
N THR A 2 2.59 -9.37 3.78
CA THR A 2 1.21 -9.15 4.23
C THR A 2 0.25 -10.23 3.71
N SER A 3 -0.62 -10.76 4.58
CA SER A 3 -1.55 -11.87 4.29
C SER A 3 -2.46 -11.64 3.07
N GLY A 4 -2.77 -10.41 2.71
CA GLY A 4 -3.58 -10.10 1.52
C GLY A 4 -2.94 -10.53 0.21
N ARG A 5 -1.61 -10.45 0.09
CA ARG A 5 -0.88 -10.87 -1.10
C ARG A 5 -0.75 -12.39 -1.25
N LYS A 6 -1.02 -13.15 -0.19
CA LYS A 6 -1.15 -14.63 -0.24
C LYS A 6 -2.55 -15.07 -0.70
N GLN A 7 -3.56 -14.22 -0.57
CA GLN A 7 -4.94 -14.54 -1.00
C GLN A 7 -5.16 -14.30 -2.49
N ILE A 8 -4.38 -13.40 -3.11
CA ILE A 8 -4.43 -13.17 -4.55
C ILE A 8 -3.28 -13.95 -5.20
N ASP A 9 -3.53 -15.21 -5.54
CA ASP A 9 -2.61 -16.03 -6.31
C ASP A 9 -2.63 -15.58 -7.79
N VAL A 10 -1.93 -14.49 -8.09
CA VAL A 10 -1.87 -13.90 -9.44
C VAL A 10 -1.43 -14.92 -10.50
N PRO A 11 -0.44 -15.81 -10.26
CA PRO A 11 -0.14 -16.93 -11.16
C PRO A 11 -1.35 -17.83 -11.46
N ALA A 12 -2.09 -18.26 -10.45
CA ALA A 12 -3.28 -19.09 -10.65
C ALA A 12 -4.39 -18.33 -11.42
N ILE A 13 -4.64 -17.06 -11.09
CA ILE A 13 -5.63 -16.22 -11.80
C ILE A 13 -5.24 -16.03 -13.28
N ARG A 14 -3.95 -15.90 -13.59
CA ARG A 14 -3.47 -15.84 -14.98
C ARG A 14 -3.68 -17.17 -15.71
N GLN A 15 -3.44 -18.29 -15.04
CA GLN A 15 -3.70 -19.61 -15.58
C GLN A 15 -5.20 -19.80 -15.91
N ASP A 16 -6.09 -19.35 -15.02
CA ASP A 16 -7.53 -19.38 -15.24
C ASP A 16 -7.95 -18.49 -16.42
N LEU A 17 -7.32 -17.32 -16.59
CA LEU A 17 -7.54 -16.45 -17.74
C LEU A 17 -7.15 -17.12 -19.06
N ASP A 18 -5.98 -17.76 -19.09
CA ASP A 18 -5.49 -18.46 -20.28
C ASP A 18 -6.38 -19.65 -20.64
N LEU A 19 -6.83 -20.41 -19.62
CA LEU A 19 -7.82 -21.47 -19.79
C LEU A 19 -9.14 -20.93 -20.35
N ALA A 20 -9.68 -19.84 -19.79
CA ALA A 20 -10.91 -19.22 -20.26
C ALA A 20 -10.79 -18.71 -21.71
N ARG A 21 -9.64 -18.16 -22.09
CA ARG A 21 -9.35 -17.69 -23.47
C ARG A 21 -9.19 -18.84 -24.47
N SER A 22 -8.76 -20.02 -24.02
CA SER A 22 -8.63 -21.21 -24.85
C SER A 22 -9.95 -21.97 -25.08
N ALA A 23 -10.98 -21.68 -24.25
CA ALA A 23 -12.29 -22.29 -24.36
C ALA A 23 -13.10 -21.72 -25.56
N PRO A 24 -14.09 -22.45 -26.09
CA PRO A 24 -14.97 -21.94 -27.13
C PRO A 24 -15.60 -20.60 -26.74
N PRO A 25 -15.64 -19.62 -27.66
CA PRO A 25 -16.17 -18.31 -27.38
C PRO A 25 -17.69 -18.41 -27.20
N THR A 26 -18.14 -18.14 -25.99
CA THR A 26 -19.55 -18.00 -25.62
C THR A 26 -19.70 -16.72 -24.79
N ASP A 27 -20.92 -16.19 -24.68
CA ASP A 27 -21.18 -15.01 -23.83
C ASP A 27 -20.76 -15.23 -22.37
N ARG A 28 -20.91 -16.48 -21.88
CA ARG A 28 -20.47 -16.87 -20.54
C ARG A 28 -18.95 -16.84 -20.43
N THR A 29 -18.23 -17.40 -21.40
CA THR A 29 -16.76 -17.37 -21.47
C THR A 29 -16.27 -15.91 -21.51
N ALA A 30 -16.89 -15.05 -22.31
CA ALA A 30 -16.55 -13.63 -22.39
C ALA A 30 -16.79 -12.88 -21.06
N ALA A 31 -17.89 -13.18 -20.36
CA ALA A 31 -18.15 -12.61 -19.04
C ALA A 31 -17.13 -13.06 -17.99
N THR A 32 -16.74 -14.34 -18.01
CA THR A 32 -15.68 -14.89 -17.14
C THR A 32 -14.35 -14.20 -17.41
N ILE A 33 -13.95 -14.05 -18.68
CA ILE A 33 -12.70 -13.36 -19.06
C ILE A 33 -12.68 -11.94 -18.49
N ARG A 34 -13.74 -11.15 -18.68
CA ARG A 34 -13.82 -9.79 -18.14
C ARG A 34 -13.71 -9.75 -16.62
N ALA A 35 -14.35 -10.69 -15.92
CA ALA A 35 -14.29 -10.77 -14.47
C ALA A 35 -12.87 -11.08 -13.97
N VAL A 36 -12.18 -12.04 -14.61
CA VAL A 36 -10.81 -12.41 -14.28
C VAL A 36 -9.81 -11.28 -14.61
N GLU A 37 -10.00 -10.57 -15.73
CA GLU A 37 -9.20 -9.39 -16.08
C GLU A 37 -9.36 -8.26 -15.04
N ALA A 38 -10.58 -7.99 -14.58
CA ALA A 38 -10.84 -7.01 -13.53
C ALA A 38 -10.19 -7.39 -12.18
N GLN A 39 -10.12 -8.69 -11.86
CA GLN A 39 -9.39 -9.19 -10.69
C GLN A 39 -7.88 -8.93 -10.81
N LEU A 40 -7.29 -9.21 -11.98
CA LEU A 40 -5.87 -8.94 -12.23
C LEU A 40 -5.53 -7.44 -12.16
N GLU A 41 -6.40 -6.58 -12.70
CA GLU A 41 -6.23 -5.13 -12.60
C GLU A 41 -6.27 -4.66 -11.14
N SER A 42 -7.20 -5.20 -10.36
CA SER A 42 -7.33 -4.90 -8.93
C SER A 42 -6.10 -5.38 -8.14
N ALA A 43 -5.61 -6.58 -8.43
CA ALA A 43 -4.36 -7.09 -7.87
C ALA A 43 -3.17 -6.16 -8.20
N GLY A 44 -3.05 -5.70 -9.45
CA GLY A 44 -2.01 -4.78 -9.87
C GLY A 44 -2.12 -3.38 -9.26
N ARG A 45 -3.32 -2.93 -8.87
CA ARG A 45 -3.49 -1.71 -8.05
C ARG A 45 -2.97 -1.93 -6.63
N LEU A 46 -3.36 -3.04 -5.99
CA LEU A 46 -2.91 -3.37 -4.62
C LEU A 46 -1.40 -3.52 -4.53
N ASP A 47 -0.77 -4.20 -5.48
CA ASP A 47 0.69 -4.35 -5.50
C ASP A 47 1.42 -3.00 -5.58
N ARG A 48 0.89 -2.06 -6.37
CA ARG A 48 1.44 -0.68 -6.44
C ARG A 48 1.28 0.05 -5.12
N THR A 49 0.08 0.03 -4.52
CA THR A 49 -0.15 0.67 -3.22
C THR A 49 0.74 0.09 -2.13
N ILE A 50 0.96 -1.23 -2.11
CA ILE A 50 1.87 -1.87 -1.16
C ILE A 50 3.31 -1.39 -1.38
N ALA A 51 3.77 -1.32 -2.64
CA ALA A 51 5.11 -0.83 -2.95
C ALA A 51 5.30 0.62 -2.48
N ASP A 52 4.36 1.50 -2.83
CA ASP A 52 4.38 2.91 -2.45
C ASP A 52 4.39 3.08 -0.91
N THR A 53 3.59 2.27 -0.20
CA THR A 53 3.52 2.28 1.26
C THR A 53 4.84 1.83 1.89
N VAL A 54 5.47 0.78 1.35
CA VAL A 54 6.76 0.29 1.84
C VAL A 54 7.85 1.34 1.65
N ASP A 55 7.87 2.02 0.50
CA ASP A 55 8.87 3.06 0.23
C ASP A 55 8.66 4.31 1.11
N GLN A 56 7.41 4.69 1.38
CA GLN A 56 7.11 5.76 2.33
C GLN A 56 7.51 5.41 3.77
N LEU A 57 7.24 4.18 4.22
CA LEU A 57 7.67 3.73 5.55
C LEU A 57 9.19 3.75 5.71
N ARG A 58 9.93 3.35 4.68
CA ARG A 58 11.42 3.43 4.68
C ARG A 58 11.93 4.86 4.75
N LEU A 59 11.31 5.77 4.01
CA LEU A 59 11.67 7.19 4.06
C LEU A 59 11.43 7.76 5.46
N LEU A 60 10.30 7.40 6.06
CA LEU A 60 9.95 7.88 7.39
C LEU A 60 10.89 7.34 8.47
N ASP A 61 11.25 6.06 8.39
CA ASP A 61 12.23 5.41 9.26
C ASP A 61 13.58 6.15 9.22
N ALA A 62 14.07 6.47 8.02
CA ALA A 62 15.29 7.24 7.84
C ALA A 62 15.21 8.67 8.43
N ARG A 63 14.05 9.33 8.34
CA ARG A 63 13.84 10.65 8.94
C ARG A 63 13.80 10.60 10.45
N LEU A 64 13.20 9.56 11.03
CA LEU A 64 13.21 9.33 12.46
C LEU A 64 14.64 9.11 12.98
N ASP A 65 15.44 8.29 12.29
CA ASP A 65 16.85 8.05 12.62
C ASP A 65 17.68 9.35 12.60
N GLU A 66 17.45 10.22 11.60
CA GLU A 66 18.10 11.53 11.49
C GLU A 66 17.71 12.45 12.65
N THR A 67 16.41 12.55 12.97
CA THR A 67 15.92 13.37 14.09
C THR A 67 16.50 12.89 15.42
N VAL A 68 16.60 11.57 15.63
CA VAL A 68 17.24 10.99 16.82
C VAL A 68 18.73 11.35 16.86
N THR A 69 19.44 11.20 15.73
CA THR A 69 20.87 11.54 15.62
C THR A 69 21.11 13.01 15.95
N ARG A 70 20.35 13.92 15.35
CA ARG A 70 20.42 15.36 15.63
C ARG A 70 20.13 15.67 17.11
N THR A 71 19.16 14.99 17.71
CA THR A 71 18.85 15.17 19.14
C THR A 71 20.03 14.79 20.03
N VAL A 72 20.71 13.68 19.70
CA VAL A 72 21.93 13.26 20.43
C VAL A 72 23.07 14.25 20.22
N GLU A 73 23.26 14.77 19.00
CA GLU A 73 24.27 15.81 18.73
C GLU A 73 24.02 17.10 19.53
N LEU A 74 22.77 17.55 19.61
CA LEU A 74 22.38 18.73 20.40
C LEU A 74 22.61 18.51 21.91
N ALA A 75 22.27 17.32 22.42
CA ALA A 75 22.53 16.96 23.82
C ALA A 75 24.03 16.89 24.14
N ALA A 76 24.85 16.39 23.21
CA ALA A 76 26.30 16.28 23.37
C ALA A 76 27.02 17.64 23.28
N THR A 77 26.48 18.58 22.50
CA THR A 77 27.08 19.91 22.31
C THR A 77 26.74 20.91 23.41
N GLN A 78 25.93 20.55 24.41
CA GLN A 78 25.34 21.49 25.38
C GLN A 78 24.72 22.71 24.67
N ALA A 79 24.06 22.48 23.53
CA ALA A 79 23.43 23.54 22.75
C ALA A 79 22.35 24.24 23.59
N ASP A 80 22.24 25.57 23.44
CA ASP A 80 21.21 26.38 24.10
C ASP A 80 19.82 25.82 23.77
N SER A 81 18.89 25.90 24.73
CA SER A 81 17.52 25.32 24.64
C SER A 81 16.70 25.79 23.42
N SER A 82 17.14 26.85 22.75
CA SER A 82 16.61 27.33 21.47
C SER A 82 16.83 26.37 20.29
N ASP A 83 17.91 25.58 20.25
CA ASP A 83 18.16 24.63 19.15
C ASP A 83 17.30 23.36 19.24
N LEU A 84 16.83 23.01 20.44
CA LEU A 84 15.91 21.89 20.66
C LEU A 84 14.48 22.19 20.14
N GLY A 85 14.15 23.47 19.90
CA GLY A 85 12.84 23.90 19.41
C GLY A 85 12.48 23.42 18.00
N GLY A 86 13.48 23.02 17.19
CA GLY A 86 13.27 22.51 15.82
C GLY A 86 12.81 21.05 15.74
N ILE A 87 13.03 20.26 16.78
CA ILE A 87 12.72 18.81 16.78
C ILE A 87 11.21 18.54 16.90
N GLY A 88 10.50 19.33 17.71
CA GLY A 88 9.06 19.19 17.90
C GLY A 88 8.26 19.27 16.58
N PRO A 89 8.48 20.33 15.76
CA PRO A 89 7.86 20.44 14.44
C PRO A 89 8.23 19.31 13.46
N GLU A 90 9.48 18.81 13.49
CA GLU A 90 9.90 17.68 12.64
C GLU A 90 9.14 16.39 13.01
N VAL A 91 9.02 16.10 14.31
CA VAL A 91 8.26 14.93 14.80
C VAL A 91 6.76 15.06 14.48
N GLU A 92 6.18 16.25 14.63
CA GLU A 92 4.77 16.51 14.28
C GLU A 92 4.50 16.31 12.78
N SER A 93 5.43 16.71 11.91
CA SER A 93 5.37 16.43 10.47
C SER A 93 5.40 14.92 10.18
N ILE A 94 6.31 14.19 10.81
CA ILE A 94 6.44 12.73 10.66
C ILE A 94 5.14 12.02 11.08
N VAL A 95 4.56 12.41 12.22
CA VAL A 95 3.29 11.84 12.70
C VAL A 95 2.13 12.16 11.74
N SER A 96 2.09 13.36 11.18
CA SER A 96 1.07 13.76 10.20
C SER A 96 1.17 12.96 8.89
N GLU A 97 2.39 12.65 8.46
CA GLU A 97 2.66 11.81 7.29
C GLU A 97 2.26 10.35 7.55
N LEU A 98 2.50 9.82 8.76
CA LEU A 98 2.02 8.50 9.18
C LEU A 98 0.49 8.39 9.17
N GLU A 99 -0.19 9.42 9.67
CA GLU A 99 -1.64 9.48 9.69
C GLU A 99 -2.22 9.48 8.26
N SER A 100 -1.61 10.28 7.39
CA SER A 100 -1.97 10.35 5.96
C SER A 100 -1.78 8.99 5.28
N LEU A 101 -0.67 8.30 5.59
CA LEU A 101 -0.40 6.96 5.07
C LEU A 101 -1.40 5.92 5.60
N ARG A 102 -1.74 5.97 6.89
CA ARG A 102 -2.77 5.08 7.47
C ARG A 102 -4.10 5.23 6.72
N GLN A 103 -4.53 6.48 6.50
CA GLN A 103 -5.78 6.77 5.81
C GLN A 103 -5.77 6.26 4.36
N ALA A 104 -4.68 6.47 3.63
CA ALA A 104 -4.56 5.97 2.25
C ALA A 104 -4.66 4.43 2.16
N VAL A 105 -4.10 3.71 3.14
CA VAL A 105 -4.20 2.24 3.24
C VAL A 105 -5.63 1.79 3.58
N GLU A 106 -6.32 2.50 4.47
CA GLU A 106 -7.72 2.22 4.82
C GLU A 106 -8.65 2.41 3.60
N GLU A 107 -8.44 3.45 2.79
CA GLU A 107 -9.23 3.74 1.59
C GLU A 107 -9.07 2.66 0.51
N THR A 108 -7.89 2.04 0.40
CA THR A 108 -7.65 0.95 -0.57
C THR A 108 -8.27 -0.39 -0.15
N GLY A 109 -8.61 -0.56 1.12
CA GLY A 109 -9.33 -1.71 1.67
C GLY A 109 -10.85 -1.65 1.53
N GLY A 110 -11.40 -0.60 0.88
CA GLY A 110 -12.83 -0.39 0.67
C GLY A 110 -13.55 -1.54 -0.05
N PRO A 111 -14.88 -1.65 0.12
CA PRO A 111 -15.64 -2.87 -0.12
C PRO A 111 -15.44 -3.45 -1.52
N THR A 112 -15.01 -4.72 -1.57
CA THR A 112 -15.04 -5.54 -2.77
C THR A 112 -16.49 -5.58 -3.30
N PRO A 113 -16.76 -5.20 -4.56
CA PRO A 113 -18.11 -5.32 -5.10
C PRO A 113 -18.49 -6.79 -5.14
N ALA A 114 -19.56 -7.14 -4.43
CA ALA A 114 -20.09 -8.50 -4.40
C ALA A 114 -20.47 -8.93 -5.83
N PRO A 115 -19.99 -10.08 -6.32
CA PRO A 115 -20.44 -10.60 -7.60
C PRO A 115 -21.82 -11.22 -7.42
N GLY A 116 -22.83 -10.57 -7.99
CA GLY A 116 -24.12 -11.19 -8.29
C GLY A 116 -25.28 -10.81 -7.38
N THR A 117 -26.00 -9.77 -7.79
CA THR A 117 -27.46 -9.75 -7.61
C THR A 117 -28.07 -9.42 -8.96
N THR A 118 -28.66 -10.42 -9.62
CA THR A 118 -29.62 -10.21 -10.69
C THR A 118 -30.79 -11.16 -10.41
N PRO A 119 -32.04 -10.66 -10.34
CA PRO A 119 -33.23 -11.50 -10.25
C PRO A 119 -33.47 -12.29 -11.56
#